data_AF-A0A8X6HTK8-F1
#
_entry.id   AF-A0A8X6HTK8-F1
#
_cell.length_a   1.000
_cell.length_b   1.000
_cell.length_c   1.000
_cell.angle_alpha   90.00
_cell.angle_beta   90.00
_cell.angle_gamma   90.00
#
_symmetry.space_group_name_H-M   'P 1'
#
loop_
_entity.id
_entity.type
_entity.pdbx_description
1 polymer ?
#
loop_
_entity_poly.entity_id
_entity_poly.type
_entity_poly.pdbx_seq_one_letter_code
_entity_poly.pdbx_strand_id
1 'polypeptide(L)'
;AVCGFSLDGKLKRPCVEFDNEKVRYEHRFAPFNAVLTPPPVPYSQFKEMTDFKQFQTRFAPEDLYLDACKCFHHARTNLENISDPSEEILNLLKVAKTNFIVMKLLHSGHKKGSTASPEFEFLVHKNFPTIKVL
;
A
#
# COMPACT_ATOMS: atom_id res chain seq x y z
N ALA A 1 1.95 0.11 5.00
CA ALA A 1 1.12 -1.12 4.95
C ALA A 1 1.68 -2.12 3.95
N VAL A 2 1.58 -1.88 2.63
CA VAL A 2 2.02 -2.82 1.57
C VAL A 2 3.49 -3.23 1.71
N CYS A 3 4.39 -2.27 1.97
CA CYS A 3 5.81 -2.58 2.20
C CYS A 3 6.01 -3.53 3.40
N GLY A 4 5.33 -3.27 4.51
CA GLY A 4 5.36 -4.14 5.70
C GLY A 4 4.92 -5.57 5.37
N PHE A 5 3.76 -5.74 4.71
CA PHE A 5 3.29 -7.06 4.29
C PHE A 5 4.22 -7.76 3.30
N SER A 6 4.92 -7.00 2.44
CA SER A 6 5.90 -7.57 1.53
C SER A 6 7.16 -8.03 2.25
N LEU A 7 7.64 -7.29 3.26
CA LEU A 7 8.78 -7.72 4.09
C LEU A 7 8.44 -8.95 4.93
N ASP A 8 7.21 -8.97 5.44
CA ASP A 8 6.64 -10.06 6.24
C ASP A 8 6.27 -11.31 5.40
N GLY A 9 6.52 -11.27 4.09
CA GLY A 9 6.24 -12.39 3.17
C GLY A 9 4.75 -12.74 2.98
N LYS A 10 3.83 -11.89 3.47
CA LYS A 10 2.38 -12.14 3.46
C LYS A 10 1.68 -11.67 2.18
N LEU A 11 2.32 -10.82 1.37
CA LEU A 11 1.70 -10.27 0.17
C LEU A 11 1.72 -11.29 -0.99
N LYS A 12 0.54 -11.64 -1.53
CA LYS A 12 0.45 -12.41 -2.78
C LYS A 12 0.97 -11.57 -3.94
N ARG A 13 1.90 -12.13 -4.72
CA ARG A 13 2.40 -11.52 -5.96
C ARG A 13 1.82 -12.24 -7.17
N PRO A 14 1.62 -11.54 -8.31
CA PRO A 14 1.23 -12.19 -9.56
C PRO A 14 2.22 -13.31 -9.95
N CYS A 15 1.73 -14.35 -10.61
CA CYS A 15 2.56 -15.43 -11.15
C CYS A 15 3.55 -14.87 -12.17
N VAL A 16 4.85 -15.01 -11.91
CA VAL A 16 5.93 -14.47 -12.75
C VAL A 16 5.91 -14.99 -14.18
N GLU A 17 5.36 -16.19 -14.42
CA GLU A 17 5.25 -16.80 -15.74
C GLU A 17 4.35 -16.01 -16.70
N PHE A 18 3.38 -15.27 -16.16
CA PHE A 18 2.46 -14.44 -16.92
C PHE A 18 2.72 -12.93 -16.72
N ASP A 19 3.82 -12.58 -16.05
CA ASP A 19 4.07 -11.23 -15.58
C ASP A 19 5.45 -10.71 -16.00
N ASN A 20 5.47 -9.58 -16.71
CA ASN A 20 6.71 -8.87 -17.01
C ASN A 20 6.55 -7.38 -16.67
N GLU A 21 7.12 -6.98 -15.54
CA GLU A 21 7.06 -5.61 -15.03
C GLU A 21 7.61 -4.59 -16.04
N LYS A 22 8.69 -4.94 -16.75
CA LYS A 22 9.28 -4.07 -17.78
C LYS A 22 8.27 -3.76 -18.88
N VAL A 23 7.57 -4.79 -19.38
CA VAL A 23 6.54 -4.61 -20.42
C VAL A 23 5.41 -3.72 -19.91
N ARG A 24 4.95 -3.92 -18.67
CA ARG A 24 3.91 -3.05 -18.07
C ARG A 24 4.38 -1.61 -17.91
N TYR A 25 5.63 -1.41 -17.51
CA TYR A 25 6.24 -0.09 -17.39
C TYR A 25 6.29 0.60 -18.74
N GLU A 26 6.92 -0.03 -19.73
CA GLU A 26 7.07 0.53 -21.08
C GLU A 26 5.71 0.85 -21.72
N HIS A 27 4.73 -0.04 -21.59
CA HIS A 27 3.38 0.22 -22.09
C HIS A 27 2.68 1.38 -21.37
N ARG A 28 2.78 1.45 -20.04
CA ARG A 28 2.14 2.52 -19.24
C ARG A 28 2.75 3.89 -19.53
N PHE A 29 4.06 3.93 -19.79
CA PHE A 29 4.79 5.17 -20.04
C PHE A 29 4.96 5.51 -21.53
N ALA A 30 4.58 4.63 -22.46
CA ALA A 30 4.66 4.86 -23.90
C ALA A 30 4.03 6.19 -24.37
N PRO A 31 2.89 6.67 -23.83
CA PRO A 31 2.32 7.96 -24.24
C PRO A 31 3.26 9.15 -23.99
N PHE A 32 4.19 9.05 -23.04
CA PHE A 32 5.12 10.12 -22.70
C PHE A 32 6.37 10.14 -23.57
N ASN A 33 6.58 9.16 -24.45
CA ASN A 33 7.74 9.13 -25.35
C ASN A 33 7.80 10.32 -26.32
N ALA A 34 6.66 10.97 -26.58
CA ALA A 34 6.58 12.17 -27.41
C ALA A 34 7.01 13.46 -26.66
N VAL A 35 7.15 13.40 -25.33
CA VAL A 35 7.54 14.55 -24.50
C VAL A 35 9.05 14.64 -24.45
N LEU A 36 9.60 15.77 -24.95
CA LEU A 36 11.04 16.01 -24.98
C LEU A 36 11.62 16.34 -23.59
N THR A 37 10.87 17.08 -22.76
CA THR A 37 11.35 17.57 -21.47
C THR A 37 10.25 17.47 -20.40
N PRO A 38 10.50 16.77 -19.28
CA PRO A 38 11.68 15.96 -19.00
C PRO A 38 11.73 14.70 -19.87
N PRO A 39 12.93 14.16 -20.17
CA PRO A 39 13.06 12.92 -20.93
C PRO A 39 12.44 11.73 -20.15
N PRO A 40 11.87 10.74 -20.85
CA PRO A 40 11.34 9.53 -20.22
C PRO A 40 12.42 8.78 -19.41
N VAL A 41 12.04 8.28 -18.24
CA VAL A 41 12.93 7.49 -17.39
C VAL A 41 13.02 6.06 -17.95
N PRO A 42 14.21 5.50 -18.20
CA PRO A 42 14.34 4.10 -18.60
C PRO A 42 13.94 3.14 -17.47
N TYR A 43 13.39 1.97 -17.82
CA TYR A 43 12.97 0.98 -16.82
C TYR A 43 14.09 0.56 -15.86
N SER A 44 15.35 0.46 -16.33
CA SER A 44 16.50 0.14 -15.48
C SER A 44 16.70 1.16 -14.35
N GLN A 45 16.63 2.44 -14.69
CA GLN A 45 16.77 3.54 -13.75
C GLN A 45 15.56 3.61 -12.80
N PHE A 46 14.34 3.43 -13.32
CA PHE A 46 13.15 3.30 -12.49
C PHE A 46 13.32 2.21 -11.45
N LYS A 47 13.75 1.01 -11.87
CA LYS A 47 13.96 -0.14 -11.00
C LYS A 47 14.99 0.14 -9.90
N GLU A 48 16.11 0.79 -10.21
CA GLU A 48 17.12 1.18 -9.22
C GLU A 48 16.57 2.17 -8.20
N MET A 49 15.85 3.19 -8.67
CA MET A 49 15.25 4.22 -7.81
C MET A 49 14.15 3.68 -6.91
N THR A 50 13.40 2.67 -7.38
CA THR A 50 12.28 2.07 -6.65
C THR A 50 12.63 0.74 -5.99
N ASP A 51 13.89 0.31 -6.00
CA ASP A 51 14.25 -0.99 -5.43
C ASP A 51 14.02 -1.00 -3.91
N PHE A 52 13.04 -1.80 -3.50
CA PHE A 52 12.68 -1.95 -2.11
C PHE A 52 13.73 -2.67 -1.27
N LYS A 53 14.78 -3.26 -1.86
CA LYS A 53 15.91 -3.85 -1.12
C LYS A 53 16.52 -2.90 -0.09
N GLN A 54 16.52 -1.60 -0.38
CA GLN A 54 17.00 -0.57 0.54
C GLN A 54 16.15 -0.46 1.82
N PHE A 55 14.86 -0.81 1.75
CA PHE A 55 13.96 -0.86 2.90
C PHE A 55 14.10 -2.18 3.68
N GLN A 56 14.36 -3.30 3.00
CA GLN A 56 14.52 -4.63 3.62
C GLN A 56 15.65 -4.65 4.65
N THR A 57 16.71 -3.87 4.42
CA THR A 57 17.88 -3.81 5.31
C THR A 57 17.73 -2.81 6.45
N ARG A 58 16.75 -1.89 6.35
CA ARG A 58 16.66 -0.72 7.25
C ARG A 58 15.50 -0.77 8.24
N PHE A 59 14.41 -1.46 7.92
CA PHE A 59 13.19 -1.44 8.75
C PHE A 59 12.64 -2.83 8.99
N ALA A 60 12.19 -3.09 10.22
CA ALA A 60 11.40 -4.28 10.50
C ALA A 60 9.96 -4.10 9.95
N PRO A 61 9.25 -5.19 9.60
CA PRO A 61 7.84 -5.11 9.22
C PRO A 61 6.98 -4.34 10.22
N GLU A 62 7.25 -4.53 11.52
CA GLU A 62 6.55 -3.87 12.62
C GLU A 62 6.70 -2.34 12.61
N ASP A 63 7.85 -1.82 12.20
CA ASP A 63 8.09 -0.38 12.05
C ASP A 63 7.21 0.19 10.92
N LEU A 64 7.12 -0.53 9.81
CA LEU A 64 6.31 -0.13 8.66
C LEU A 64 4.80 -0.25 8.94
N TYR A 65 4.39 -1.14 9.84
CA TYR A 65 3.01 -1.19 10.35
C TYR A 65 2.74 0.00 11.28
N LEU A 66 3.69 0.38 12.13
CA LEU A 66 3.55 1.57 12.99
C LEU A 66 3.41 2.86 12.17
N ASP A 67 4.24 3.04 11.13
CA ASP A 67 4.14 4.23 10.28
C ASP A 67 2.82 4.27 9.51
N ALA A 68 2.35 3.13 9.01
CA ALA A 68 1.03 3.03 8.41
C ALA A 68 -0.10 3.34 9.41
N CYS A 69 0.04 2.88 10.67
CA CYS A 69 -0.88 3.19 11.75
C CYS A 69 -0.98 4.70 12.00
N LYS A 70 0.15 5.42 12.02
CA LYS A 70 0.18 6.89 12.14
C LYS A 70 -0.54 7.56 10.97
N CYS A 71 -0.32 7.11 9.73
CA CYS A 71 -1.00 7.64 8.56
C CYS A 71 -2.53 7.47 8.64
N PHE A 72 -3.02 6.27 9.00
CA PHE A 72 -4.46 6.04 9.15
C PHE A 72 -5.06 6.81 10.33
N HIS A 73 -4.33 6.96 11.42
CA HIS A 73 -4.75 7.81 12.53
C HIS A 73 -4.91 9.27 12.09
N HIS A 74 -3.91 9.80 11.37
CA HIS A 74 -3.97 11.17 10.86
C HIS A 74 -5.13 11.37 9.88
N ALA A 75 -5.32 10.45 8.93
CA ALA A 75 -6.46 10.47 8.01
C ALA A 75 -7.79 10.43 8.76
N ARG A 76 -7.93 9.55 9.76
CA ARG A 76 -9.12 9.46 10.61
C ARG A 76 -9.41 10.81 11.29
N THR A 77 -8.43 11.38 11.98
CA THR A 77 -8.60 12.66 12.70
C THR A 77 -9.03 13.78 11.76
N ASN A 78 -8.44 13.86 10.56
CA ASN A 78 -8.81 14.90 9.58
C ASN A 78 -10.24 14.70 9.06
N LEU A 79 -10.65 13.46 8.78
CA LEU A 79 -11.99 13.15 8.28
C LEU A 79 -13.08 13.31 9.37
N GLU A 80 -12.76 13.05 10.64
CA GLU A 80 -13.68 13.24 11.77
C GLU A 80 -14.05 14.71 12.02
N ASN A 81 -13.18 15.64 11.62
CA ASN A 81 -13.36 17.07 11.86
C ASN A 81 -14.16 17.77 10.75
N ILE A 82 -14.57 17.05 9.70
CA ILE A 82 -15.37 17.63 8.60
C ILE A 82 -16.82 17.78 9.07
N SER A 83 -17.34 19.01 9.06
CA SER A 83 -18.76 19.29 9.30
C SER A 83 -19.59 18.89 8.09
N ASP A 84 -20.78 18.31 8.32
CA ASP A 84 -21.69 17.81 7.29
C ASP A 84 -21.02 16.90 6.22
N PRO A 85 -20.41 15.77 6.64
CA PRO A 85 -19.67 14.90 5.73
C PRO A 85 -20.58 14.22 4.70
N SER A 86 -20.10 14.14 3.46
CA SER A 86 -20.75 13.32 2.43
C SER A 86 -20.64 11.83 2.75
N GLU A 87 -21.46 11.00 2.09
CA GLU A 87 -21.38 9.54 2.20
C GLU A 87 -19.98 9.01 1.88
N GLU A 88 -19.31 9.59 0.87
CA GLU A 88 -17.94 9.22 0.52
C GLU A 88 -16.96 9.48 1.67
N ILE A 89 -17.06 10.64 2.33
CA ILE A 89 -16.22 10.98 3.50
C ILE A 89 -16.49 10.02 4.66
N LEU A 90 -17.75 9.66 4.90
CA LEU A 90 -18.12 8.67 5.92
C LEU A 90 -17.53 7.28 5.62
N ASN A 91 -17.56 6.86 4.34
CA ASN A 91 -16.96 5.60 3.90
C ASN A 91 -15.43 5.60 4.05
N LEU A 92 -14.76 6.69 3.65
CA LEU A 92 -13.32 6.87 3.86
C LEU A 92 -12.95 6.86 5.35
N LEU A 93 -13.77 7.50 6.18
CA LEU A 93 -13.58 7.51 7.63
C LEU A 93 -13.67 6.10 8.21
N LYS A 94 -14.64 5.29 7.76
CA LYS A 94 -14.76 3.88 8.14
C LYS A 94 -13.51 3.09 7.73
N VAL A 95 -13.03 3.27 6.50
CA VAL A 95 -11.78 2.63 6.01
C VAL A 95 -10.59 3.01 6.90
N ALA A 96 -10.42 4.30 7.21
CA ALA A 96 -9.31 4.79 8.04
C ALA A 96 -9.36 4.21 9.46
N LYS A 97 -10.55 4.16 10.09
CA LYS A 97 -10.74 3.57 11.42
C LYS A 97 -10.37 2.08 11.45
N THR A 98 -10.90 1.31 10.51
CA THR A 98 -10.63 -0.13 10.43
C THR A 98 -9.14 -0.39 10.21
N ASN A 99 -8.53 0.28 9.23
CA ASN A 99 -7.14 0.04 8.87
C ASN A 99 -6.17 0.52 9.96
N PHE A 100 -6.50 1.60 10.70
CA PHE A 100 -5.76 2.03 11.88
C PHE A 100 -5.65 0.89 12.91
N ILE A 101 -6.78 0.25 13.24
CA ILE A 101 -6.81 -0.85 14.21
C ILE A 101 -5.98 -2.04 13.69
N VAL A 102 -6.15 -2.41 12.43
CA VAL A 102 -5.43 -3.54 11.82
C VAL A 102 -3.92 -3.31 11.84
N MET A 103 -3.45 -2.11 11.47
CA MET A 103 -2.02 -1.78 11.53
C MET A 103 -1.50 -1.80 12.97
N LYS A 104 -2.28 -1.31 13.94
CA LYS A 104 -1.91 -1.34 15.36
C LYS A 104 -1.76 -2.77 15.89
N LEU A 105 -2.66 -3.69 15.49
CA LEU A 105 -2.59 -5.11 15.86
C LEU A 105 -1.34 -5.78 15.27
N LEU A 106 -1.05 -5.53 14.00
CA LEU A 106 0.13 -6.10 13.34
C LEU A 106 1.43 -5.57 13.95
N HIS A 107 1.48 -4.27 14.27
CA HIS A 107 2.61 -3.67 14.97
C HIS A 107 2.83 -4.32 16.36
N SER A 108 1.76 -4.67 17.08
CA SER A 108 1.87 -5.37 18.37
C SER A 108 2.23 -6.86 18.25
N GLY A 109 2.56 -7.36 17.05
CA GLY A 109 2.94 -8.75 16.80
C GLY A 109 1.75 -9.71 16.65
N HIS A 110 0.52 -9.21 16.54
CA HIS A 110 -0.62 -10.09 16.26
C HIS A 110 -0.41 -10.81 14.92
N LYS A 111 -0.62 -12.15 14.91
CA LYS A 111 -0.42 -13.00 13.73
C LYS A 111 1.01 -12.98 13.16
N LYS A 112 2.04 -12.73 13.98
CA LYS A 112 3.45 -12.72 13.54
C LYS A 112 3.89 -14.03 12.87
N GLY A 113 3.46 -15.19 13.39
CA GLY A 113 3.75 -16.50 12.80
C GLY A 113 2.80 -16.97 11.70
N SER A 114 1.80 -16.16 11.33
CA SER A 114 0.83 -16.54 10.28
C SER A 114 1.46 -16.34 8.90
N THR A 115 1.27 -17.30 8.00
CA THR A 115 1.59 -17.16 6.57
C THR A 115 0.39 -16.69 5.75
N ALA A 116 -0.76 -16.47 6.39
CA ALA A 116 -1.97 -16.04 5.70
C ALA A 116 -1.80 -14.61 5.17
N SER A 117 -2.12 -14.43 3.89
CA SER A 117 -2.14 -13.12 3.26
C SER A 117 -3.29 -12.28 3.77
N PRO A 118 -3.12 -10.95 3.90
CA PRO A 118 -4.23 -10.07 4.18
C PRO A 118 -5.22 -10.04 3.01
N GLU A 119 -6.49 -9.85 3.33
CA GLU A 119 -7.54 -9.60 2.35
C GLU A 119 -7.81 -8.09 2.26
N PHE A 120 -7.98 -7.61 1.03
CA PHE A 120 -8.28 -6.21 0.75
C PHE A 120 -9.71 -6.13 0.21
N GLU A 121 -10.64 -5.64 1.03
CA GLU A 121 -12.05 -5.56 0.67
C GLU A 121 -12.46 -4.16 0.24
N PHE A 122 -13.01 -4.05 -0.97
CA PHE A 122 -13.48 -2.79 -1.58
C PHE A 122 -15.00 -2.60 -1.44
N LEU A 123 -15.62 -3.28 -0.45
CA LEU A 123 -17.07 -3.21 -0.23
C LEU A 123 -17.52 -1.85 0.34
N VAL A 124 -16.68 -1.20 1.14
CA VAL A 124 -16.99 0.10 1.75
C VAL A 124 -16.66 1.26 0.81
N HIS A 125 -15.56 1.16 0.07
CA HIS A 125 -15.12 2.21 -0.84
C HIS A 125 -14.46 1.60 -2.08
N LYS A 126 -14.82 2.11 -3.26
CA LYS A 126 -14.42 1.56 -4.56
C LYS A 126 -12.91 1.57 -4.79
N ASN A 127 -12.21 2.55 -4.21
CA ASN A 127 -10.78 2.77 -4.42
C ASN A 127 -9.91 2.48 -3.19
N PHE A 128 -10.49 2.42 -2.00
CA PHE A 128 -9.73 2.32 -0.74
C PHE A 128 -10.23 1.12 0.06
N PRO A 129 -9.44 0.04 0.17
CA PRO A 129 -9.91 -1.17 0.79
C PRO A 129 -9.83 -1.10 2.32
N THR A 130 -10.76 -1.79 2.98
CA THR A 130 -10.53 -2.25 4.35
C THR A 130 -9.63 -3.48 4.33
N ILE A 131 -8.65 -3.53 5.24
CA ILE A 131 -7.68 -4.61 5.35
C ILE A 131 -8.19 -5.59 6.42
N LYS A 132 -8.24 -6.88 6.07
CA LYS A 132 -8.49 -7.97 7.02
C LYS A 132 -7.26 -8.85 7.15
N VAL A 133 -6.96 -9.25 8.39
CA VAL A 133 -5.88 -10.18 8.72
C VAL A 133 -6.50 -11.48 9.22
N LEU A 134 -6.09 -12.60 8.63
CA LEU A 134 -6.65 -13.94 8.87
C LEU A 134 -5.85 -14.75 9.89
#